data_AF-A0A2V6PVW3-F1
#
_entry.id   AF-A0A2V6PVW3-F1
#
_cell.length_a   1.000
_cell.length_b   1.000
_cell.length_c   1.000
_cell.angle_alpha   90.00
_cell.angle_beta   90.00
_cell.angle_gamma   90.00
#
_symmetry.space_group_name_H-M   'P 1'
#
loop_
_entity.id
_entity.type
_entity.pdbx_description
1 polymer ?
#
loop_
_entity_poly.entity_id
_entity_poly.type
_entity_poly.pdbx_seq_one_letter_code
_entity_poly.pdbx_strand_id
1 'polypeptide(L)'
;MISNAYDNIRFVPRFVNSLLQRKWGGAGRELSRFLINSTAGIGGFWDIAKQEFHIEKSREDFGQTLGFYGVDAGPYLIVPFFEPFTVRDVIGYVIDGLMQPLNYFIPLFPEQIAMQAFDKVNERSLNLELFQGFEETVVDLYSAVRHAYLERRRTLIKE
;
A
#
# COMPACT_ATOMS: atom_id res chain seq x y z
N MET A 1 15.73 -4.18 -7.03
CA MET A 1 15.57 -5.35 -7.93
C MET A 1 14.65 -6.39 -7.32
N ILE A 2 14.99 -7.03 -6.19
CA ILE A 2 14.12 -8.02 -5.53
C ILE A 2 12.79 -7.38 -5.09
N SER A 3 12.82 -6.17 -4.55
CA SER A 3 11.63 -5.38 -4.21
C SER A 3 10.69 -5.14 -5.40
N ASN A 4 11.23 -4.95 -6.60
CA ASN A 4 10.44 -4.74 -7.82
C ASN A 4 9.76 -6.05 -8.26
N ALA A 5 10.49 -7.16 -8.23
CA ALA A 5 9.92 -8.46 -8.57
C ALA A 5 8.80 -8.85 -7.58
N TYR A 6 9.00 -8.57 -6.30
CA TYR A 6 7.97 -8.73 -5.27
C TYR A 6 6.75 -7.83 -5.52
N ASP A 7 6.94 -6.54 -5.82
CA ASP A 7 5.83 -5.62 -6.12
C ASP A 7 5.08 -6.00 -7.41
N ASN A 8 5.78 -6.57 -8.40
CA ASN A 8 5.19 -7.07 -9.64
C ASN A 8 4.26 -8.26 -9.37
N ILE A 9 4.63 -9.18 -8.48
CA ILE A 9 3.77 -10.31 -8.09
C ILE A 9 2.56 -9.82 -7.26
N ARG A 10 2.72 -8.73 -6.50
CA ARG A 10 1.63 -8.09 -5.74
C ARG A 10 0.66 -7.26 -6.61
N PHE A 11 0.70 -7.38 -7.94
CA PHE A 11 -0.28 -6.74 -8.81
C PHE A 11 -1.71 -7.30 -8.62
N VAL A 12 -1.84 -8.58 -8.24
CA VAL A 12 -3.13 -9.29 -8.15
C VAL A 12 -4.17 -8.54 -7.31
N PRO A 13 -3.93 -8.21 -6.03
CA PRO A 13 -4.91 -7.46 -5.23
C PRO A 13 -5.24 -6.11 -5.85
N ARG A 14 -4.26 -5.37 -6.39
CA ARG A 14 -4.50 -4.05 -7.00
C ARG A 14 -5.38 -4.15 -8.24
N PHE A 15 -5.13 -5.15 -9.09
CA PHE A 15 -5.93 -5.41 -10.28
C PHE A 15 -7.36 -5.81 -9.92
N VAL A 16 -7.54 -6.76 -8.99
CA VAL A 16 -8.86 -7.22 -8.54
C VAL A 16 -9.65 -6.08 -7.90
N ASN A 17 -9.04 -5.32 -7.00
CA ASN A 17 -9.71 -4.17 -6.36
C ASN A 17 -10.07 -3.08 -7.37
N SER A 18 -9.21 -2.81 -8.35
CA SER A 18 -9.54 -1.88 -9.45
C SER A 18 -10.80 -2.34 -10.20
N LEU A 19 -10.93 -3.64 -10.48
CA LEU A 19 -12.12 -4.19 -11.13
C LEU A 19 -13.36 -4.10 -10.22
N LEU A 20 -13.24 -4.46 -8.94
CA LEU A 20 -14.34 -4.42 -7.98
C LEU A 20 -14.87 -3.00 -7.75
N GLN A 21 -13.99 -2.00 -7.79
CA GLN A 21 -14.34 -0.58 -7.71
C GLN A 21 -14.76 0.02 -9.07
N ARG A 22 -14.81 -0.78 -10.14
CA ARG A 22 -15.15 -0.37 -11.52
C ARG A 22 -14.21 0.67 -12.12
N LYS A 23 -12.95 0.70 -11.65
CA LYS A 23 -11.87 1.56 -12.14
C LYS A 23 -11.15 0.89 -13.31
N TRP A 24 -11.78 0.89 -14.49
CA TRP A 24 -11.24 0.23 -15.69
C TRP A 24 -9.85 0.73 -16.08
N GLY A 25 -9.61 2.05 -15.97
CA GLY A 25 -8.30 2.65 -16.21
C GLY A 25 -7.23 2.13 -15.25
N GLY A 26 -7.56 2.00 -13.96
CA GLY A 26 -6.65 1.44 -12.94
C GLY A 26 -6.35 -0.05 -13.18
N ALA A 27 -7.36 -0.84 -13.56
CA ALA A 27 -7.20 -2.26 -13.86
C ALA A 27 -6.32 -2.48 -15.11
N GLY A 28 -6.58 -1.73 -16.19
CA GLY A 28 -5.74 -1.78 -17.40
C GLY A 28 -4.29 -1.36 -17.11
N ARG A 29 -4.10 -0.37 -16.24
CA ARG A 29 -2.78 0.09 -15.80
C ARG A 29 -2.00 -1.01 -15.08
N GLU A 30 -2.59 -1.64 -14.08
CA GLU A 30 -1.94 -2.76 -13.35
C GLU A 30 -1.64 -3.94 -14.26
N LEU A 31 -2.57 -4.29 -15.16
CA LEU A 31 -2.37 -5.37 -16.11
C LEU A 31 -1.21 -5.07 -17.07
N SER A 32 -1.17 -3.85 -17.63
CA SER A 32 -0.09 -3.44 -18.53
C SER A 32 1.27 -3.43 -17.82
N ARG A 33 1.35 -2.91 -16.58
CA ARG A 33 2.56 -2.96 -15.75
C ARG A 33 3.03 -4.39 -15.53
N PHE A 34 2.13 -5.28 -15.14
CA PHE A 34 2.46 -6.69 -14.92
C PHE A 34 3.04 -7.34 -16.19
N LEU A 35 2.40 -7.14 -17.34
CA LEU A 35 2.86 -7.71 -18.61
C LEU A 35 4.22 -7.16 -19.04
N ILE A 36 4.40 -5.83 -19.01
CA ILE A 36 5.65 -5.18 -19.41
C ILE A 36 6.79 -5.59 -18.47
N ASN A 37 6.57 -5.51 -17.16
CA ASN A 37 7.61 -5.83 -16.18
C ASN A 37 7.94 -7.33 -16.18
N SER A 38 6.97 -8.20 -16.41
CA SER A 38 7.23 -9.65 -16.49
C SER A 38 7.99 -10.04 -17.77
N THR A 39 7.75 -9.36 -18.89
CA THR A 39 8.38 -9.66 -20.19
C THR A 39 9.69 -8.89 -20.39
N ALA A 40 9.60 -7.57 -20.53
CA ALA A 40 10.74 -6.69 -20.76
C ALA A 40 11.57 -6.44 -19.48
N GLY A 41 10.93 -6.48 -18.31
CA GLY A 41 11.58 -6.31 -17.01
C GLY A 41 12.14 -7.58 -16.40
N ILE A 42 12.26 -8.67 -17.18
CA ILE A 42 12.78 -9.98 -16.78
C ILE A 42 12.06 -10.47 -15.51
N GLY A 43 10.78 -10.83 -15.62
CA GLY A 43 10.01 -11.33 -14.46
C GLY A 43 9.72 -10.28 -13.39
N GLY A 44 9.93 -8.99 -13.67
CA GLY A 44 9.65 -7.88 -12.78
C GLY A 44 10.84 -7.37 -11.96
N PHE A 45 12.07 -7.86 -12.19
CA PHE A 45 13.26 -7.33 -11.52
C PHE A 45 13.52 -5.85 -11.87
N TRP A 46 13.12 -5.43 -13.08
CA TRP A 46 13.15 -4.06 -13.56
C TRP A 46 11.73 -3.53 -13.82
N ASP A 47 11.43 -2.32 -13.30
CA ASP A 47 10.15 -1.65 -13.51
C ASP A 47 10.17 -0.82 -14.81
N ILE A 48 10.25 -1.54 -15.93
CA ILE A 48 10.27 -0.95 -17.28
C ILE A 48 8.98 -0.17 -17.58
N ALA A 49 7.84 -0.64 -17.06
CA ALA A 49 6.57 0.04 -17.21
C ALA A 49 6.59 1.46 -16.64
N LYS A 50 7.28 1.65 -15.50
CA LYS A 50 7.48 2.99 -14.93
C LYS A 50 8.55 3.78 -15.67
N GLN A 51 9.70 3.16 -15.92
CA GLN A 51 10.89 3.86 -16.42
C GLN A 51 10.73 4.35 -17.86
N GLU A 52 10.20 3.51 -18.75
CA GLU A 52 10.11 3.82 -20.18
C GLU A 52 8.72 4.34 -20.57
N PHE A 53 7.68 3.77 -19.96
CA PHE A 53 6.29 4.05 -20.36
C PHE A 53 5.55 4.99 -19.40
N HIS A 54 6.18 5.42 -18.30
CA HIS A 54 5.60 6.34 -17.30
C HIS A 54 4.26 5.85 -16.72
N ILE A 55 4.04 4.53 -16.72
CA ILE A 55 2.82 3.92 -16.23
C ILE A 55 2.95 3.75 -14.71
N GLU A 56 2.44 4.68 -13.92
CA GLU A 56 2.48 4.58 -12.45
C GLU A 56 1.61 3.43 -11.92
N LYS A 57 1.95 2.90 -10.75
CA LYS A 57 1.10 1.87 -10.11
C LYS A 57 -0.14 2.48 -9.48
N SER A 58 -1.25 1.76 -9.56
CA SER A 58 -2.47 2.01 -8.82
C SER A 58 -2.23 1.76 -7.32
N ARG A 59 -2.98 2.46 -6.47
CA ARG A 59 -2.89 2.34 -5.00
C ARG A 59 -4.09 1.62 -4.41
N GLU A 60 -4.80 0.82 -5.20
CA GLU A 60 -6.05 0.15 -4.83
C GLU A 60 -5.82 -1.00 -3.84
N ASP A 61 -6.68 -1.07 -2.83
CA ASP A 61 -6.69 -2.11 -1.80
C ASP A 61 -8.14 -2.46 -1.43
N PHE A 62 -8.33 -3.59 -0.74
CA PHE A 62 -9.67 -4.07 -0.41
C PHE A 62 -10.38 -3.21 0.64
N GLY A 63 -9.62 -2.47 1.47
CA GLY A 63 -10.19 -1.47 2.37
C GLY A 63 -10.87 -0.33 1.60
N GLN A 64 -10.29 0.09 0.47
CA GLN A 64 -10.90 1.05 -0.44
C GLN A 64 -12.13 0.46 -1.12
N THR A 65 -12.05 -0.79 -1.58
CA THR A 65 -13.20 -1.50 -2.16
C THR A 65 -14.38 -1.56 -1.20
N LEU A 66 -14.15 -1.91 0.07
CA LEU A 66 -15.21 -1.87 1.10
C LEU A 66 -15.78 -0.45 1.27
N GLY A 67 -14.91 0.57 1.29
CA GLY A 67 -15.32 1.96 1.35
C GLY A 67 -16.16 2.42 0.15
N PHE A 68 -15.82 1.96 -1.06
CA PHE A 68 -16.55 2.22 -2.29
C PHE A 68 -17.99 1.66 -2.22
N TYR A 69 -18.16 0.52 -1.56
CA TYR A 69 -19.48 -0.08 -1.30
C TYR A 69 -20.19 0.46 -0.04
N GLY A 70 -19.68 1.54 0.56
CA GLY A 70 -20.33 2.23 1.68
C GLY A 70 -20.02 1.66 3.06
N VAL A 71 -19.02 0.78 3.20
CA VAL A 71 -18.57 0.34 4.53
C VAL A 71 -17.77 1.44 5.20
N ASP A 72 -18.24 1.84 6.39
CA ASP A 72 -17.56 2.83 7.21
C ASP A 72 -16.16 2.37 7.64
N ALA A 73 -15.26 3.34 7.82
CA ALA A 73 -13.89 3.05 8.23
C ALA A 73 -13.82 2.38 9.62
N GLY A 74 -14.73 2.76 10.52
CA GLY A 74 -14.70 2.34 11.92
C GLY A 74 -13.59 3.05 12.73
N PRO A 75 -13.23 2.49 13.90
CA PRO A 75 -12.18 3.05 14.74
C PRO A 75 -10.84 3.16 14.01
N TYR A 76 -10.15 4.27 14.27
CA TYR A 76 -8.77 4.50 13.81
C TYR A 76 -7.78 3.96 14.85
N LEU A 77 -6.75 3.28 14.37
CA LEU A 77 -5.77 2.58 15.19
C LEU A 77 -4.37 2.85 14.63
N ILE A 78 -3.42 3.02 15.55
CA ILE A 78 -1.98 3.07 15.22
C ILE A 78 -1.36 1.81 15.78
N VAL A 79 -0.80 0.99 14.90
CA VAL A 79 -0.08 -0.22 15.27
C VAL A 79 1.42 0.07 15.19
N PRO A 80 2.22 -0.22 16.23
CA PRO A 80 3.66 0.04 16.20
C PRO A 80 4.34 -0.55 14.97
N PHE A 81 5.20 0.22 14.30
CA PHE A 81 5.95 -0.14 13.09
C PHE A 81 5.14 -0.33 11.80
N PHE A 82 3.81 -0.21 11.87
CA PHE A 82 2.93 -0.27 10.71
C PHE A 82 2.39 1.12 10.34
N GLU A 83 1.83 1.19 9.13
CA GLU A 83 1.06 2.37 8.72
C GLU A 83 -0.21 2.53 9.58
N PRO A 84 -0.76 3.74 9.70
CA PRO A 84 -2.05 3.91 10.36
C PRO A 84 -3.15 3.12 9.64
N PHE A 85 -4.10 2.59 10.41
CA PHE A 85 -5.21 1.81 9.88
C PHE A 85 -6.54 2.22 10.49
N THR A 86 -7.62 1.93 9.78
CA THR A 86 -8.94 1.76 10.39
C THR A 86 -9.31 0.29 10.47
N VAL A 87 -10.32 -0.08 11.26
CA VAL A 87 -10.81 -1.48 11.33
C VAL A 87 -11.14 -2.03 9.95
N ARG A 88 -11.78 -1.23 9.09
CA ARG A 88 -12.06 -1.62 7.70
C ARG A 88 -10.78 -1.87 6.91
N ASP A 89 -9.77 -1.02 7.07
CA ASP A 89 -8.51 -1.15 6.35
C ASP A 89 -7.72 -2.39 6.83
N VAL A 90 -7.82 -2.78 8.11
CA VAL A 90 -7.25 -4.04 8.62
C VAL A 90 -7.91 -5.25 7.97
N ILE A 91 -9.26 -5.26 7.89
CA ILE A 91 -10.00 -6.33 7.20
C ILE A 91 -9.58 -6.38 5.72
N GLY A 92 -9.47 -5.22 5.08
CA GLY A 92 -8.99 -5.10 3.70
C GLY A 92 -7.60 -5.69 3.53
N TYR A 93 -6.66 -5.33 4.40
CA TYR A 93 -5.29 -5.84 4.39
C TYR A 93 -5.22 -7.37 4.50
N VAL A 94 -6.03 -7.98 5.36
CA VAL A 94 -6.11 -9.45 5.48
C VAL A 94 -6.60 -10.08 4.18
N ILE A 95 -7.66 -9.52 3.59
CA ILE A 95 -8.24 -10.03 2.34
C ILE A 95 -7.24 -9.87 1.18
N ASP A 96 -6.56 -8.73 1.07
CA ASP A 96 -5.49 -8.52 0.10
C ASP A 96 -4.32 -9.49 0.31
N GLY A 97 -4.04 -9.86 1.55
CA GLY A 97 -3.07 -10.89 1.90
C GLY A 97 -3.46 -12.27 1.38
N LEU A 98 -4.75 -12.63 1.41
CA LEU A 98 -5.27 -13.87 0.82
C LEU A 98 -5.22 -13.85 -0.72
N MET A 99 -5.25 -12.68 -1.35
CA MET A 99 -5.11 -12.57 -2.81
C MET A 99 -3.66 -12.67 -3.30
N GLN A 100 -2.68 -12.75 -2.40
CA GLN A 100 -1.26 -12.77 -2.75
C GLN A 100 -0.74 -14.21 -2.80
N PRO A 101 -0.38 -14.74 -3.99
CA PRO A 101 0.08 -16.12 -4.12
C PRO A 101 1.31 -16.43 -3.26
N LEU A 102 2.23 -15.47 -3.10
CA LEU A 102 3.46 -15.66 -2.33
C LEU A 102 3.22 -15.99 -0.86
N ASN A 103 2.13 -15.50 -0.27
CA ASN A 103 1.83 -15.73 1.15
C ASN A 103 1.50 -17.20 1.44
N TYR A 104 1.14 -17.98 0.41
CA TYR A 104 0.88 -19.42 0.53
C TYR A 104 2.15 -20.28 0.44
N PHE A 105 3.23 -19.77 -0.15
CA PHE A 105 4.49 -20.50 -0.33
C PHE A 105 5.58 -20.06 0.64
N ILE A 106 5.52 -18.81 1.10
CA ILE A 106 6.50 -18.22 2.02
C ILE A 106 5.72 -17.74 3.24
N PRO A 107 5.73 -18.48 4.36
CA PRO A 107 5.06 -18.04 5.58
C PRO A 107 5.80 -16.81 6.15
N LEU A 108 5.13 -15.65 6.10
CA LEU A 108 5.68 -14.36 6.54
C LEU A 108 5.29 -14.10 7.99
N PHE A 109 6.15 -14.37 8.99
CA PHE A 109 5.70 -14.19 10.38
C PHE A 109 6.64 -13.39 11.30
N PRO A 110 7.93 -13.70 11.53
CA PRO A 110 8.78 -12.85 12.39
C PRO A 110 9.77 -11.93 11.65
N GLU A 111 10.54 -12.47 10.69
CA GLU A 111 11.70 -11.77 10.13
C GLU A 111 11.31 -10.53 9.32
N GLN A 112 10.16 -10.57 8.64
CA GLN A 112 9.66 -9.43 7.88
C GLN A 112 9.18 -8.29 8.76
N ILE A 113 8.51 -8.61 9.87
CA ILE A 113 8.09 -7.60 10.84
C ILE A 113 9.34 -6.96 11.48
N ALA A 114 10.36 -7.77 11.79
CA ALA A 114 11.63 -7.28 12.30
C ALA A 114 12.36 -6.37 11.29
N MET A 115 12.42 -6.76 10.01
CA MET A 115 12.98 -5.92 8.94
C MET A 115 12.19 -4.62 8.77
N GLN A 116 10.87 -4.69 8.75
CA GLN A 116 10.02 -3.49 8.64
C GLN A 116 10.21 -2.55 9.84
N ALA A 117 10.27 -3.10 11.05
CA ALA A 117 10.55 -2.33 12.25
C ALA A 117 11.94 -1.67 12.18
N PHE A 118 12.96 -2.43 11.74
CA PHE A 118 14.30 -1.92 11.53
C PHE A 118 14.32 -0.77 10.51
N ASP A 119 13.68 -0.95 9.35
CA ASP A 119 13.58 0.07 8.31
C ASP A 119 12.88 1.33 8.82
N LYS A 120 11.82 1.19 9.61
CA LYS A 120 11.10 2.33 10.19
C LYS A 120 11.91 3.08 11.24
N VAL A 121 12.67 2.37 12.07
CA VAL A 121 13.58 2.99 13.03
C VAL A 121 14.71 3.70 12.30
N ASN A 122 15.28 3.08 11.27
CA ASN A 122 16.34 3.64 10.46
C ASN A 122 15.85 4.89 9.68
N GLU A 123 14.68 4.83 9.06
CA GLU A 123 14.03 5.96 8.37
C GLU A 123 13.85 7.15 9.33
N ARG A 124 13.38 6.91 10.55
CA ARG A 124 13.25 7.95 11.56
C ARG A 124 14.60 8.52 11.99
N SER A 125 15.59 7.66 12.19
CA SER A 125 16.95 8.09 12.57
C SER A 125 17.60 8.97 11.51
N LEU A 126 17.36 8.69 10.22
CA LEU A 126 17.91 9.46 9.10
C LEU A 126 17.17 10.77 8.84
N ASN A 127 15.98 10.96 9.40
CA ASN A 127 15.12 12.13 9.16
C ASN A 127 14.66 12.78 10.48
N LEU A 128 15.50 12.74 11.53
CA LEU A 128 15.12 13.14 12.88
C LEU A 128 14.57 14.58 12.94
N GLU A 129 15.24 15.53 12.28
CA GLU A 129 14.86 16.95 12.26
C GLU A 129 13.48 17.16 11.60
N LEU A 130 13.18 16.44 10.53
CA LEU A 130 11.88 16.51 9.86
C LEU A 130 10.76 16.08 10.80
N PHE A 131 10.95 14.96 11.51
CA PHE A 131 9.96 14.43 12.43
C PHE A 131 9.78 15.33 13.67
N GLN A 132 10.88 15.80 14.26
CA GLN A 132 10.83 16.71 15.42
C GLN A 132 10.20 18.05 15.06
N GLY A 133 10.60 18.67 13.95
CA GLY A 133 10.03 19.95 13.52
C GLY A 133 8.53 19.86 13.24
N PHE A 134 8.06 18.74 12.67
CA PHE A 134 6.63 18.51 12.49
C PHE A 134 5.90 18.35 13.84
N GLU A 135 6.46 17.57 14.76
CA GLU A 135 5.91 17.35 16.10
C GLU A 135 5.81 18.64 16.91
N GLU A 136 6.81 19.52 16.82
CA GLU A 136 6.81 20.83 17.50
C GLU A 136 5.81 21.83 16.90
N THR A 137 5.45 21.67 15.63
CA THR A 137 4.51 22.57 14.93
C THR A 137 3.05 22.25 15.25
N VAL A 138 2.74 21.02 15.69
CA VAL A 138 1.36 20.56 15.92
C VAL A 138 1.05 20.47 17.42
N VAL A 139 -0.12 20.97 17.81
CA VAL A 139 -0.57 20.90 19.21
C VAL A 139 -0.91 19.46 19.61
N ASP A 140 -1.52 18.70 18.70
CA ASP A 140 -1.85 17.28 18.88
C ASP A 140 -1.46 16.50 17.63
N LEU A 141 -0.29 15.85 17.71
CA LEU A 141 0.26 15.03 16.64
C LEU A 141 -0.66 13.87 16.26
N TYR A 142 -1.30 13.22 17.25
CA TYR A 142 -2.16 12.07 16.99
C TYR A 142 -3.37 12.48 16.16
N SER A 143 -4.04 13.56 16.57
CA SER A 143 -5.20 14.08 15.84
C SER A 143 -4.81 14.57 14.43
N ALA A 144 -3.68 15.27 14.29
CA ALA A 144 -3.19 15.72 12.99
C ALA A 144 -2.95 14.55 12.02
N VAL A 145 -2.23 13.52 12.47
CA VAL A 145 -1.95 12.32 11.66
C VAL A 145 -3.25 11.58 11.31
N ARG A 146 -4.15 11.40 12.29
CA ARG A 146 -5.46 10.76 12.07
C ARG A 146 -6.29 11.50 11.02
N HIS A 147 -6.37 12.83 11.11
CA HIS A 147 -7.12 13.64 10.16
C HIS A 147 -6.56 13.50 8.74
N ALA A 148 -5.24 13.68 8.59
CA ALA A 148 -4.57 13.55 7.29
C ALA A 148 -4.74 12.14 6.69
N TYR A 149 -4.64 11.10 7.52
CA TYR A 149 -4.86 9.73 7.10
C TYR A 149 -6.29 9.51 6.58
N LEU A 150 -7.30 9.88 7.37
CA LEU A 150 -8.71 9.67 7.01
C LEU A 150 -9.10 10.49 5.77
N GLU A 151 -8.59 11.70 5.63
CA GLU A 151 -8.80 12.53 4.44
C GLU A 151 -8.20 11.88 3.20
N ARG A 152 -6.93 11.44 3.27
CA ARG A 152 -6.27 10.71 2.18
C ARG A 152 -7.06 9.46 1.78
N ARG A 153 -7.55 8.66 2.74
CA ARG A 153 -8.36 7.46 2.45
C ARG A 153 -9.67 7.80 1.75
N ARG A 154 -10.35 8.88 2.14
CA ARG A 154 -11.58 9.34 1.47
C ARG A 154 -11.33 9.75 0.03
N THR A 155 -10.19 10.39 -0.24
CA THR A 155 -9.81 10.78 -1.62
C THR A 155 -9.58 9.54 -2.47
N LEU A 156 -8.82 8.56 -1.98
CA LEU A 156 -8.53 7.31 -2.72
C LEU A 156 -9.78 6.49 -3.05
N ILE A 157 -10.79 6.51 -2.18
CA ILE A 157 -12.07 5.82 -2.40
C ILE A 157 -12.94 6.53 -3.45
N LYS A 158 -12.80 7.86 -3.59
CA LYS A 158 -13.62 8.68 -4.50
C LYS A 158 -13.02 8.80 -5.90
N GLU A 159 -11.69 8.81 -6.00
CA GLU A 159 -10.95 8.68 -7.26
C GLU A 159 -11.31 7.38 -7.96
#